data_AF-A0A5D0I7Y3-F1
#
_entry.id   AF-A0A5D0I7Y3-F1
#
_cell.length_a   1.000
_cell.length_b   1.000
_cell.length_c   1.000
_cell.angle_alpha   90.00
_cell.angle_beta   90.00
_cell.angle_gamma   90.00
#
_symmetry.space_group_name_H-M   'P 1'
#
loop_
_entity.id
_entity.type
_entity.pdbx_description
1 polymer ?
#
loop_
_entity_poly.entity_id
_entity_poly.type
_entity_poly.pdbx_seq_one_letter_code
_entity_poly.pdbx_strand_id
1 'polypeptide(L)'
;TEPSAGSDANSGKTKAVLSEDGKSYKITGQKMWISNAGFCNLMIVFARIEDDKYITGFIVEYDPENPNGITMGEEEHKLGIRASSTRQVFFNDTVVPA
;
A
#
# COMPACT_ATOMS: atom_id res chain seq x y z
N THR A 1 -6.14 -1.67 -5.00
CA THR A 1 -6.17 -2.95 -5.75
C THR A 1 -4.86 -3.67 -5.61
N GLU A 2 -4.88 -4.99 -5.66
CA GLU A 2 -3.69 -5.86 -5.68
C GLU A 2 -3.68 -6.67 -6.99
N PRO A 3 -2.53 -7.22 -7.41
CA PRO A 3 -2.47 -8.05 -8.62
C PRO A 3 -3.49 -9.19 -8.64
N SER A 4 -3.76 -9.81 -7.49
CA SER A 4 -4.71 -10.92 -7.34
C SER A 4 -6.10 -10.51 -6.87
N ALA A 5 -6.35 -9.23 -6.55
CA ALA A 5 -7.59 -8.77 -5.93
C ALA A 5 -7.98 -7.37 -6.43
N GLY A 6 -8.95 -7.34 -7.35
CA GLY A 6 -9.56 -6.12 -7.90
C GLY A 6 -11.00 -5.95 -7.45
N SER A 7 -11.92 -6.74 -8.02
CA SER A 7 -13.36 -6.66 -7.71
C SER A 7 -13.69 -7.18 -6.31
N ASP A 8 -13.05 -8.28 -5.90
CA ASP A 8 -13.15 -8.76 -4.52
C ASP A 8 -12.05 -8.13 -3.68
N ALA A 9 -12.31 -6.92 -3.18
CA ALA A 9 -11.33 -6.17 -2.38
C ALA A 9 -10.98 -6.89 -1.06
N ASN A 10 -11.88 -7.72 -0.53
CA ASN A 10 -11.65 -8.42 0.73
C ASN A 10 -10.70 -9.62 0.55
N SER A 11 -10.43 -10.13 -0.65
CA SER A 11 -9.38 -11.15 -0.84
C SER A 11 -7.96 -10.57 -0.98
N GLY A 12 -7.78 -9.27 -0.73
CA GLY A 12 -6.46 -8.65 -0.62
C GLY A 12 -5.57 -9.33 0.44
N LYS A 13 -4.29 -9.44 0.13
CA LYS A 13 -3.25 -10.15 0.90
C LYS A 13 -2.28 -9.23 1.62
N THR A 14 -2.32 -7.91 1.36
CA THR A 14 -1.53 -6.95 2.15
C THR A 14 -1.91 -7.08 3.62
N LYS A 15 -0.92 -7.31 4.47
CA LYS A 15 -1.10 -7.55 5.90
C LYS A 15 -0.53 -6.41 6.73
N ALA A 16 -1.15 -6.17 7.88
CA ALA A 16 -0.67 -5.32 8.95
C ALA A 16 -0.49 -6.19 10.19
N VAL A 17 0.70 -6.14 10.80
CA VAL A 17 1.00 -6.87 12.03
C VAL A 17 1.26 -5.87 13.14
N LEU A 18 0.56 -5.99 14.27
CA LEU A 18 0.75 -5.10 15.42
C LEU A 18 2.12 -5.35 16.04
N SER A 19 2.82 -4.27 16.42
CA SER A 19 4.09 -4.37 17.13
C SER A 19 3.90 -4.95 18.53
N GLU A 20 4.94 -5.59 19.07
CA GLU A 20 4.90 -6.21 20.41
C GLU A 20 4.52 -5.22 21.52
N ASP A 21 4.89 -3.94 21.36
CA ASP A 21 4.55 -2.86 22.29
C ASP A 21 3.15 -2.25 22.06
N GLY A 22 2.44 -2.70 21.03
CA GLY A 22 1.08 -2.27 20.69
C GLY A 22 0.96 -0.85 20.13
N LYS A 23 2.09 -0.21 19.74
CA LYS A 23 2.09 1.21 19.34
C LYS A 23 2.08 1.45 17.84
N SER A 24 2.34 0.43 17.04
CA SER A 24 2.46 0.56 15.59
C SER A 24 2.05 -0.71 14.86
N TYR A 25 1.74 -0.59 13.58
CA TYR A 25 1.59 -1.70 12.66
C TYR A 25 2.75 -1.73 11.66
N LYS A 26 3.16 -2.93 11.28
CA LYS A 26 4.06 -3.18 10.15
C LYS A 26 3.25 -3.69 8.96
N ILE A 27 3.22 -2.92 7.89
CA ILE A 27 2.47 -3.24 6.66
C ILE A 27 3.41 -3.90 5.64
N THR A 28 3.00 -5.05 5.13
CA THR A 28 3.73 -5.78 4.08
C THR A 28 2.76 -6.25 3.00
N GLY A 29 3.07 -5.95 1.73
CA GLY A 29 2.26 -6.35 0.59
C GLY A 29 2.55 -5.58 -0.69
N GLN A 30 1.79 -5.88 -1.74
CA GLN A 30 1.92 -5.26 -3.05
C GLN A 30 0.58 -4.72 -3.51
N LYS A 31 0.58 -3.44 -3.91
CA LYS A 31 -0.54 -2.79 -4.57
C LYS A 31 -0.26 -2.58 -6.05
N MET A 32 -1.32 -2.59 -6.84
CA MET A 32 -1.31 -2.46 -8.29
C MET A 32 -2.27 -1.34 -8.70
N TRP A 33 -1.91 -0.65 -9.79
CA TRP A 33 -2.70 0.44 -10.37
C TRP A 33 -2.86 1.67 -9.47
N ILE A 34 -1.83 2.03 -8.70
CA ILE A 34 -1.92 3.18 -7.79
C ILE A 34 -1.66 4.47 -8.56
N SER A 35 -2.74 5.21 -8.80
CA SER A 35 -2.71 6.54 -9.41
C SER A 35 -1.95 7.54 -8.53
N ASN A 36 -1.18 8.42 -9.16
CA ASN A 36 -0.32 9.44 -8.56
C ASN A 36 0.82 8.91 -7.67
N ALA A 37 1.10 7.60 -7.67
CA ALA A 37 2.13 7.00 -6.83
C ALA A 37 3.54 7.59 -7.06
N GLY A 38 3.84 8.09 -8.26
CA GLY A 38 5.14 8.69 -8.55
C GLY A 38 5.42 10.03 -7.88
N PHE A 39 4.42 10.67 -7.27
CA PHE A 39 4.56 12.01 -6.67
C PHE A 39 3.65 12.28 -5.46
N CYS A 40 2.90 11.29 -4.97
CA CYS A 40 2.09 11.49 -3.78
C CYS A 40 2.96 11.62 -2.52
N ASN A 41 2.42 12.25 -1.48
CA ASN A 41 3.03 12.27 -0.13
C ASN A 41 2.18 11.52 0.90
N LEU A 42 0.99 11.07 0.50
CA LEU A 42 0.02 10.41 1.37
C LEU A 42 -0.69 9.32 0.58
N MET A 43 -0.88 8.16 1.21
CA MET A 43 -1.62 7.03 0.67
C MET A 43 -2.65 6.55 1.68
N ILE A 44 -3.81 6.13 1.18
CA ILE A 44 -4.76 5.33 1.95
C ILE A 44 -4.55 3.89 1.54
N VAL A 45 -4.05 3.06 2.46
CA VAL A 45 -3.67 1.68 2.18
C VAL A 45 -4.61 0.73 2.89
N PHE A 46 -5.30 -0.11 2.14
CA PHE A 46 -6.08 -1.20 2.73
C PHE A 46 -5.17 -2.39 3.04
N ALA A 47 -5.17 -2.84 4.29
CA ALA A 47 -4.46 -4.05 4.72
C ALA A 47 -5.28 -4.82 5.76
N ARG A 48 -5.09 -6.13 5.84
CA ARG A 48 -5.72 -6.97 6.86
C ARG A 48 -4.87 -6.98 8.12
N ILE A 49 -5.46 -6.65 9.26
CA ILE A 49 -4.80 -6.82 10.55
C ILE A 49 -4.87 -8.30 10.90
N GLU A 50 -3.73 -8.98 10.89
CA GLU A 50 -3.64 -10.41 11.21
C GLU A 50 -4.74 -11.26 10.52
N ASP A 51 -5.60 -11.92 11.29
CA ASP A 51 -6.71 -12.76 10.80
C ASP A 51 -8.08 -12.07 10.90
N ASP A 52 -8.13 -10.73 10.99
CA ASP A 52 -9.39 -9.98 11.00
C ASP A 52 -10.24 -10.37 9.78
N LYS A 53 -11.56 -10.42 9.93
CA LYS A 53 -12.52 -10.65 8.85
C LYS A 53 -12.54 -9.50 7.85
N TYR A 54 -12.32 -8.27 8.32
CA TYR A 54 -12.41 -7.05 7.51
C TYR A 54 -11.01 -6.47 7.21
N ILE A 55 -10.93 -5.73 6.12
CA ILE A 55 -9.73 -4.95 5.78
C ILE A 55 -9.82 -3.57 6.44
N THR A 56 -8.70 -3.09 6.95
CA THR A 56 -8.57 -1.77 7.58
C THR A 56 -7.90 -0.80 6.63
N GLY A 57 -8.38 0.45 6.60
CA GLY A 57 -7.72 1.53 5.89
C GLY A 57 -6.70 2.23 6.79
N PHE A 58 -5.45 2.29 6.33
CA PHE A 58 -4.35 2.97 7.00
C PHE A 58 -4.00 4.26 6.26
N ILE A 59 -3.66 5.30 7.01
CA ILE A 59 -3.02 6.50 6.46
C ILE A 59 -1.52 6.26 6.49
N VAL A 60 -0.88 6.32 5.32
CA VAL A 60 0.56 6.08 5.16
C VAL A 60 1.17 7.30 4.50
N GLU A 61 2.08 7.97 5.19
CA GLU A 61 2.89 9.05 4.61
C GLU A 61 4.00 8.46 3.74
N TYR A 62 4.32 9.13 2.64
CA TYR A 62 5.40 8.75 1.75
C TYR A 62 6.33 9.93 1.50
N ASP A 63 7.61 9.70 1.79
CA ASP A 63 8.72 10.60 1.53
C ASP A 63 9.80 9.82 0.76
N PRO A 64 10.15 10.20 -0.48
CA PRO A 64 11.20 9.51 -1.23
C PRO A 64 12.58 9.57 -0.55
N GLU A 65 12.84 10.58 0.30
CA GLU A 65 14.10 10.68 1.04
C GLU A 65 14.14 9.75 2.26
N ASN A 66 12.96 9.39 2.80
CA ASN A 66 12.82 8.42 3.88
C ASN A 66 11.60 7.50 3.63
N PRO A 67 11.75 6.50 2.74
CA PRO A 67 10.60 5.78 2.18
C PRO A 67 9.89 4.84 3.14
N ASN A 68 10.39 4.62 4.37
CA ASN A 68 9.72 3.77 5.37
C ASN A 68 9.34 2.37 4.81
N GLY A 69 10.28 1.71 4.13
CA GLY A 69 10.03 0.39 3.52
C GLY A 69 9.11 0.39 2.29
N ILE A 70 8.72 1.56 1.78
CA ILE A 70 7.90 1.71 0.57
C ILE A 70 8.82 1.77 -0.66
N THR A 71 8.50 0.99 -1.69
CA THR A 71 9.17 1.10 -2.99
C THR A 71 8.15 1.15 -4.12
N MET A 72 8.53 1.80 -5.20
CA MET A 72 7.68 1.99 -6.38
C MET A 72 8.17 1.14 -7.54
N GLY A 73 7.24 0.53 -8.28
CA GLY A 73 7.53 -0.01 -9.60
C GLY A 73 7.77 1.10 -10.64
N GLU A 74 8.03 0.68 -11.87
CA GLU A 74 8.05 1.58 -13.02
C GLU A 74 6.65 2.18 -13.29
N GLU A 75 6.61 3.24 -14.09
CA GLU A 75 5.33 3.78 -14.59
C GLU A 75 4.65 2.78 -15.52
N GLU A 76 3.38 2.50 -15.25
CA GLU A 76 2.58 1.59 -16.05
C GLU A 76 2.37 2.13 -17.47
N HIS A 77 2.70 1.30 -18.47
CA HIS A 77 2.45 1.60 -19.88
C HIS A 77 0.98 1.36 -20.24
N LYS A 78 0.16 2.37 -19.98
CA LYS A 78 -1.30 2.32 -20.16
C LYS A 78 -1.74 2.62 -21.60
N LEU A 79 -2.89 2.06 -21.99
CA LEU A 79 -3.58 2.38 -23.25
C LEU A 79 -3.94 3.87 -23.36
N GLY A 80 -4.40 4.48 -22.26
CA GLY A 80 -4.76 5.89 -22.14
C GLY A 80 -4.47 6.46 -20.75
N ILE A 81 -4.89 7.70 -20.47
CA ILE A 81 -4.62 8.40 -19.20
C ILE A 81 -3.11 8.44 -18.88
N ARG A 82 -2.29 8.65 -19.92
CA ARG A 82 -0.82 8.61 -19.81
C ARG A 82 -0.23 9.77 -19.00
N ALA A 83 -0.99 10.85 -18.80
CA ALA A 83 -0.60 11.96 -17.92
C ALA A 83 -0.71 11.60 -16.42
N SER A 84 -1.47 10.56 -16.06
CA SER A 84 -1.51 10.07 -14.68
C SER A 84 -0.32 9.16 -14.43
N SER A 85 0.44 9.46 -13.37
CA SER A 85 1.40 8.51 -12.81
C SER A 85 0.61 7.31 -12.29
N THR A 86 0.97 6.10 -12.68
CA THR A 86 0.33 4.89 -12.16
C THR A 86 1.39 3.85 -11.99
N ARG A 87 1.56 3.35 -10.77
CA ARG A 87 2.63 2.41 -10.46
C ARG A 87 2.15 1.26 -9.60
N GLN A 88 2.96 0.23 -9.55
CA GLN A 88 2.98 -0.71 -8.44
C GLN A 88 3.59 -0.04 -7.21
N VAL A 89 3.07 -0.38 -6.04
CA VAL A 89 3.61 0.08 -4.75
C VAL A 89 3.83 -1.14 -3.87
N PHE A 90 5.03 -1.28 -3.35
CA PHE A 90 5.42 -2.39 -2.48
C PHE A 90 5.70 -1.85 -1.09
N PHE A 91 5.14 -2.52 -0.09
CA PHE A 91 5.35 -2.26 1.31
C PHE A 91 6.16 -3.43 1.90
N ASN A 92 7.28 -3.11 2.53
CA ASN A 92 8.13 -4.09 3.20
C ASN A 92 8.38 -3.64 4.65
N ASP A 93 7.58 -4.17 5.56
CA ASP A 93 7.54 -3.82 6.97
C ASP A 93 7.40 -2.31 7.21
N THR A 94 6.60 -1.64 6.38
CA THR A 94 6.30 -0.20 6.49
C THR A 94 5.59 0.09 7.81
N VAL A 95 6.18 0.97 8.62
CA VAL A 95 5.68 1.24 9.98
C VAL A 95 4.66 2.37 9.97
N VAL A 96 3.50 2.16 10.60
CA VAL A 96 2.50 3.20 10.85
C VAL A 96 2.04 3.16 12.31
N PRO A 97 1.61 4.29 12.91
CA PRO A 97 1.03 4.29 14.25
C PRO A 97 -0.22 3.41 14.36
N ALA A 98 -0.46 2.85 15.56
CA ALA A 98 -1.64 2.02 15.85
C ALA A 98 -2.90 2.81 16.21
#